data_AF-A0AAQ3Q6N5-F1
#
_entry.id   AF-A0AAQ3Q6N5-F1
#
_cell.length_a   1.000
_cell.length_b   1.000
_cell.length_c   1.000
_cell.angle_alpha   90.00
_cell.angle_beta   90.00
_cell.angle_gamma   90.00
#
_symmetry.space_group_name_H-M   'P 1'
#
loop_
_entity.id
_entity.type
_entity.pdbx_description
1 polymer ?
#
loop_
_entity_poly.entity_id
_entity_poly.type
_entity_poly.pdbx_seq_one_letter_code
_entity_poly.pdbx_strand_id
1 'polypeptide(L)'
;MAAGDNKWVVDIRVQLEKNDAEMPPRKNQSIYRVPACIKELNSKVYKPQVVSFGPYHHGGPDVAPMEEHKRRALLHFLTKVRKPIDELVLAMAAEVQQLRDAYQGLDEKWKADKDEFFQMIILDGCFMHARDNAHRH
;
A
#
# COMPACT_ATOMS: atom_id res chain seq x y z
N MET A 1 -27.37 -40.39 -1.15
CA MET A 1 -28.02 -39.13 -1.53
C MET A 1 -27.22 -38.54 -2.67
N ALA A 2 -27.82 -38.36 -3.85
CA ALA A 2 -27.11 -37.87 -5.03
C ALA A 2 -26.74 -36.40 -4.83
N ALA A 3 -25.51 -36.01 -5.20
CA ALA A 3 -24.99 -34.65 -5.05
C ALA A 3 -25.70 -33.59 -5.94
N GLY A 4 -26.80 -33.96 -6.61
CA GLY A 4 -27.56 -33.12 -7.54
C GLY A 4 -28.59 -32.19 -6.90
N ASP A 5 -29.06 -32.47 -5.68
CA ASP A 5 -30.19 -31.74 -5.06
C ASP A 5 -29.77 -30.74 -3.97
N ASN A 6 -28.47 -30.59 -3.74
CA ASN A 6 -27.96 -29.61 -2.78
C ASN A 6 -28.12 -28.21 -3.37
N LYS A 7 -29.07 -27.43 -2.84
CA LYS A 7 -29.37 -26.05 -3.26
C LYS A 7 -28.10 -25.19 -3.45
N TRP A 8 -27.14 -25.29 -2.53
CA TRP A 8 -25.87 -24.55 -2.65
C TRP A 8 -25.00 -25.00 -3.84
N VAL A 9 -25.05 -26.28 -4.22
CA VAL A 9 -24.34 -26.82 -5.39
C VAL A 9 -24.97 -26.31 -6.69
N VAL A 10 -26.30 -26.24 -6.73
CA VAL A 10 -27.04 -25.66 -7.87
C VAL A 10 -26.73 -24.17 -7.98
N ASP A 11 -26.76 -23.43 -6.86
CA ASP A 11 -26.45 -22.00 -6.84
C ASP A 11 -25.03 -21.71 -7.34
N ILE A 12 -24.03 -22.51 -6.92
CA ILE A 12 -22.65 -22.36 -7.39
C ILE A 12 -22.50 -22.71 -8.88
N ARG A 13 -23.20 -23.73 -9.39
CA ARG A 13 -23.20 -24.04 -10.84
C ARG A 13 -23.77 -22.90 -11.67
N VAL A 14 -24.88 -22.33 -11.23
CA VAL A 14 -25.50 -21.17 -11.87
C VAL A 14 -24.57 -19.94 -11.84
N GLN A 15 -23.78 -19.76 -10.76
CA GLN A 15 -22.79 -18.69 -10.69
C GLN A 15 -21.59 -18.93 -11.60
N LEU A 16 -21.11 -20.18 -11.72
CA LEU A 16 -20.02 -20.55 -12.63
C LEU A 16 -20.41 -20.33 -14.09
N GLU A 17 -21.66 -20.63 -14.47
CA GLU A 17 -22.17 -20.40 -15.82
C GLU A 17 -22.33 -18.91 -16.17
N LYS A 18 -22.45 -18.02 -15.16
CA LYS A 18 -22.59 -16.56 -15.32
C LYS A 18 -21.27 -15.79 -15.26
N ASN A 19 -20.17 -16.41 -14.84
CA ASN A 19 -18.96 -15.69 -14.41
C ASN A 19 -18.03 -15.20 -15.52
N ASP A 20 -18.19 -15.65 -16.78
CA ASP A 20 -17.28 -15.24 -17.86
C ASP A 20 -17.64 -13.88 -18.47
N ALA A 21 -18.88 -13.39 -18.31
CA ALA A 21 -19.35 -12.14 -18.94
C ALA A 21 -19.55 -10.96 -17.98
N GLU A 22 -19.71 -11.20 -16.67
CA GLU A 22 -20.15 -10.15 -15.71
C GLU A 22 -19.30 -10.04 -14.44
N MET A 23 -18.20 -10.79 -14.28
CA MET A 23 -17.33 -10.53 -13.13
C MET A 23 -16.71 -9.13 -13.26
N PRO A 24 -16.90 -8.24 -12.27
CA PRO A 24 -16.20 -6.96 -12.28
C PRO A 24 -14.71 -7.26 -12.35
N PRO A 25 -13.93 -6.47 -13.13
CA PRO A 25 -12.50 -6.67 -13.26
C PRO A 25 -11.91 -6.77 -11.86
N ARG A 26 -11.08 -7.81 -11.64
CA ARG A 26 -10.39 -7.97 -10.35
C ARG A 26 -9.73 -6.64 -10.03
N LYS A 27 -10.13 -6.04 -8.91
CA LYS A 27 -9.46 -4.85 -8.41
C LYS A 27 -7.99 -5.25 -8.21
N ASN A 28 -7.05 -4.53 -8.82
CA ASN A 28 -5.61 -4.76 -8.71
C ASN A 28 -5.08 -4.36 -7.32
N GLN A 29 -5.80 -4.76 -6.28
CA GLN A 29 -5.46 -4.51 -4.89
C GLN A 29 -4.49 -5.59 -4.42
N SER A 30 -3.40 -5.16 -3.79
CA SER A 30 -2.39 -6.03 -3.19
C SER A 30 -2.02 -5.60 -1.77
N ILE A 31 -2.48 -4.43 -1.33
CA ILE A 31 -2.24 -3.88 0.01
C ILE A 31 -3.59 -3.71 0.71
N TYR A 32 -3.82 -4.52 1.75
CA TYR A 32 -5.11 -4.64 2.42
C TYR A 32 -5.09 -4.01 3.82
N ARG A 33 -6.24 -3.51 4.27
CA ARG A 33 -6.39 -3.11 5.68
C ARG A 33 -6.68 -4.34 6.52
N VAL A 34 -6.09 -4.38 7.72
CA VAL A 34 -6.43 -5.38 8.72
C VAL A 34 -7.88 -5.14 9.18
N PRO A 35 -8.76 -6.16 9.15
CA PRO A 35 -10.14 -6.03 9.64
C PRO A 35 -10.19 -5.53 11.09
N ALA A 36 -11.15 -4.65 11.39
CA ALA A 36 -11.30 -4.01 12.70
C ALA A 36 -11.40 -5.04 13.85
N CYS A 37 -12.20 -6.11 13.65
CA CYS A 37 -12.35 -7.18 14.64
C CYS A 37 -11.03 -7.85 15.02
N ILE A 38 -10.08 -7.97 14.08
CA ILE A 38 -8.76 -8.55 14.34
C ILE A 38 -7.85 -7.51 14.99
N LYS A 39 -7.93 -6.26 14.54
CA LYS A 39 -7.16 -5.14 15.08
C LYS A 39 -7.48 -4.88 16.56
N GLU A 40 -8.73 -5.03 16.96
CA GLU A 40 -9.19 -4.80 18.34
C GLU A 40 -8.70 -5.88 19.31
N LEU A 41 -8.53 -7.13 18.84
CA LEU A 41 -8.01 -8.23 19.66
C LEU A 41 -6.56 -7.99 20.12
N ASN A 42 -5.73 -7.37 19.28
CA ASN A 42 -4.36 -6.98 19.65
C ASN A 42 -3.86 -5.79 18.83
N SER A 43 -4.29 -4.60 19.21
CA SER A 43 -4.02 -3.37 18.46
C SER A 43 -2.53 -3.02 18.33
N LYS A 44 -1.70 -3.45 19.30
CA LYS A 44 -0.25 -3.18 19.31
C LYS A 44 0.50 -3.89 18.18
N VAL A 45 0.06 -5.08 17.78
CA VAL A 45 0.72 -5.87 16.73
C VAL A 45 0.44 -5.31 15.34
N TYR A 46 -0.71 -4.63 15.16
CA TYR A 46 -1.12 -4.06 13.87
C TYR A 46 -0.83 -2.57 13.73
N LYS A 47 -0.34 -1.91 14.79
CA LYS A 47 0.07 -0.50 14.76
C LYS A 47 1.61 -0.43 14.71
N PRO A 48 2.20 0.26 13.71
CA PRO A 48 3.63 0.49 13.69
C PRO A 48 4.10 1.24 14.95
N GLN A 49 5.22 0.78 15.54
CA GLN A 49 5.75 1.31 16.80
C GLN A 49 6.94 2.26 16.60
N VAL A 50 7.60 2.22 15.44
CA VAL A 50 8.85 2.94 15.18
C VAL A 50 8.76 3.68 13.86
N VAL A 51 8.47 2.97 12.78
CA VAL A 51 8.36 3.55 11.43
C VAL A 51 7.07 3.06 10.78
N SER A 52 6.32 3.99 10.17
CA SER A 52 5.17 3.68 9.32
C SER A 52 5.59 3.63 7.86
N PHE A 53 4.93 2.79 7.07
CA PHE A 53 5.03 2.80 5.61
C PHE A 53 3.64 2.91 5.00
N GLY A 54 3.51 3.78 4.02
CA GLY A 54 2.31 4.01 3.28
C GLY A 54 1.20 4.74 4.06
N PRO A 55 0.04 4.90 3.40
CA PRO A 55 -1.04 5.80 3.80
C PRO A 55 -1.76 5.42 5.09
N TYR A 56 -1.79 4.14 5.45
CA TYR A 56 -2.67 3.65 6.53
C TYR A 56 -2.24 4.05 7.94
N HIS A 57 -0.94 4.31 8.14
CA HIS A 57 -0.37 4.64 9.45
C HIS A 57 0.47 5.92 9.43
N HIS A 58 0.41 6.68 8.33
CA HIS A 58 1.16 7.91 8.16
C HIS A 58 0.73 8.99 9.16
N GLY A 59 1.70 9.78 9.65
CA GLY A 59 1.44 10.93 10.53
C GLY A 59 1.11 10.58 11.98
N GLY A 60 1.24 9.32 12.40
CA GLY A 60 1.08 8.93 13.80
C GLY A 60 2.17 9.53 14.70
N PRO A 61 1.88 9.94 15.95
CA PRO A 61 2.86 10.53 16.85
C PRO A 61 4.04 9.59 17.14
N ASP A 62 3.76 8.28 17.24
CA ASP A 62 4.77 7.25 17.52
C ASP A 62 5.78 7.08 16.38
N VAL A 63 5.41 7.46 15.15
CA VAL A 63 6.25 7.29 13.95
C VAL A 63 6.85 8.60 13.44
N ALA A 64 6.39 9.74 13.97
CA ALA A 64 6.86 11.07 13.57
C ALA A 64 8.39 11.25 13.67
N PRO A 65 9.10 10.73 14.70
CA PRO A 65 10.56 10.84 14.75
C PRO A 65 11.26 10.18 13.55
N MET A 66 10.67 9.12 12.99
CA MET A 66 11.26 8.42 11.86
C MET A 66 11.06 9.13 10.52
N GLU A 67 10.13 10.07 10.41
CA GLU A 67 9.93 10.86 9.19
C GLU A 67 11.18 11.70 8.84
N GLU A 68 11.91 12.19 9.85
CA GLU A 68 13.19 12.88 9.62
C GLU A 68 14.26 11.94 9.07
N HIS A 69 14.32 10.70 9.57
CA HIS A 69 15.24 9.69 9.05
C HIS A 69 14.93 9.32 7.59
N LYS A 70 13.65 9.28 7.21
CA LYS A 70 13.26 9.08 5.80
C LYS A 70 13.70 10.23 4.91
N ARG A 71 13.56 11.49 5.39
CA ARG A 71 14.07 12.67 4.67
C ARG A 71 15.58 12.59 4.45
N ARG A 72 16.35 12.20 5.47
CA ARG A 72 17.80 11.98 5.35
C ARG A 72 18.13 10.88 4.34
N ALA A 73 17.36 9.79 4.31
CA ALA A 73 17.55 8.72 3.34
C ALA A 73 17.31 9.20 1.89
N LEU A 74 16.26 10.00 1.65
CA LEU A 74 16.03 10.63 0.34
C LEU A 74 17.18 11.54 -0.07
N LEU A 75 17.63 12.44 0.81
CA LEU A 75 18.75 13.34 0.51
C LEU A 75 20.01 12.54 0.16
N HIS A 76 20.34 11.52 0.96
CA HIS A 76 21.47 10.64 0.70
C HIS A 76 21.35 9.91 -0.64
N PHE A 77 20.16 9.38 -0.96
CA PHE A 77 19.89 8.73 -2.23
C PHE A 77 20.13 9.68 -3.41
N LEU A 78 19.54 10.89 -3.38
CA LEU A 78 19.69 11.90 -4.43
C LEU A 78 21.16 12.32 -4.61
N THR A 79 21.90 12.52 -3.52
CA THR A 79 23.34 12.80 -3.58
C THR A 79 24.12 11.66 -4.24
N LYS A 80 23.79 10.41 -3.94
CA LYS A 80 24.47 9.23 -4.49
C LYS A 80 24.21 9.06 -5.99
N VAL A 81 22.96 9.25 -6.45
CA VAL A 81 22.59 9.07 -7.86
C VAL A 81 22.82 10.32 -8.71
N ARG A 82 23.07 11.49 -8.10
CA ARG A 82 23.27 12.79 -8.75
C ARG A 82 22.12 13.17 -9.69
N LYS A 83 20.88 12.87 -9.28
CA LYS A 83 19.66 13.19 -10.02
C LYS A 83 18.81 14.23 -9.28
N PRO A 84 18.09 15.11 -10.01
CA PRO A 84 17.13 16.00 -9.39
C PRO A 84 15.93 15.21 -8.85
N ILE A 85 15.27 15.78 -7.83
CA ILE A 85 14.05 15.20 -7.26
C ILE A 85 12.91 15.15 -8.28
N ASP A 86 12.88 16.08 -9.23
CA ASP A 86 11.84 16.18 -10.26
C ASP A 86 11.80 14.93 -11.15
N GLU A 87 12.95 14.32 -11.46
CA GLU A 87 13.01 13.06 -12.20
C GLU A 87 12.36 11.92 -11.42
N LEU A 88 12.54 11.89 -10.10
CA LEU A 88 11.93 10.87 -9.23
C LEU A 88 10.41 11.06 -9.14
N VAL A 89 9.96 12.30 -8.98
CA VAL A 89 8.52 12.64 -8.96
C VAL A 89 7.87 12.31 -10.30
N LEU A 90 8.51 12.64 -11.42
CA LEU A 90 8.01 12.34 -12.76
C LEU A 90 7.91 10.83 -13.02
N ALA A 91 8.92 10.05 -12.61
CA ALA A 91 8.88 8.60 -12.70
C ALA A 91 7.72 8.00 -11.89
N MET A 92 7.47 8.53 -10.68
CA MET A 92 6.35 8.11 -9.83
C MET A 92 4.98 8.52 -10.39
N ALA A 93 4.91 9.65 -11.10
CA ALA A 93 3.67 10.14 -11.69
C ALA A 93 3.08 9.18 -12.73
N ALA A 94 3.93 8.45 -13.46
CA ALA A 94 3.50 7.44 -14.41
C ALA A 94 2.78 6.24 -13.74
N GLU A 95 3.15 5.93 -12.50
CA GLU A 95 2.69 4.74 -11.76
C GLU A 95 1.66 5.07 -10.67
N VAL A 96 1.29 6.34 -10.49
CA VAL A 96 0.47 6.80 -9.36
C VAL A 96 -0.87 6.09 -9.25
N GLN A 97 -1.53 5.85 -10.39
CA GLN A 97 -2.85 5.25 -10.40
C GLN A 97 -2.77 3.77 -10.02
N GLN A 98 -1.80 3.04 -10.57
CA GLN A 98 -1.57 1.64 -10.21
C GLN A 98 -1.23 1.50 -8.72
N LEU A 99 -0.40 2.41 -8.19
CA LEU A 99 -0.05 2.42 -6.78
C LEU A 99 -1.25 2.71 -5.89
N ARG A 100 -2.13 3.64 -6.27
CA ARG A 100 -3.37 3.92 -5.53
C ARG A 100 -4.33 2.73 -5.58
N ASP A 101 -4.46 2.11 -6.74
CA ASP A 101 -5.34 0.94 -6.96
C ASP A 101 -4.85 -0.31 -6.22
N ALA A 102 -3.54 -0.37 -5.90
CA ALA A 102 -2.97 -1.40 -5.05
C ALA A 102 -3.52 -1.37 -3.61
N TYR A 103 -3.98 -0.21 -3.11
CA TYR A 103 -4.52 -0.08 -1.75
C TYR A 103 -6.02 -0.35 -1.68
N GLN A 104 -6.42 -1.22 -0.76
CA GLN A 104 -7.83 -1.41 -0.40
C GLN A 104 -8.34 -0.22 0.43
N GLY A 105 -9.38 0.46 -0.06
CA GLY A 105 -10.03 1.53 0.71
C GLY A 105 -9.06 2.65 1.10
N LEU A 106 -8.30 3.13 0.11
CA LEU A 106 -7.44 4.30 0.27
C LEU A 106 -8.28 5.52 0.66
N ASP A 107 -7.85 6.26 1.68
CA ASP A 107 -8.58 7.44 2.17
C ASP A 107 -8.64 8.55 1.11
N GLU A 108 -9.73 9.31 1.06
CA GLU A 108 -9.94 10.35 0.04
C GLU A 108 -8.83 11.40 0.01
N LYS A 109 -8.22 11.72 1.16
CA LYS A 109 -7.09 12.65 1.22
C LYS A 109 -5.94 12.24 0.28
N TRP A 110 -5.64 10.94 0.21
CA TRP A 110 -4.58 10.40 -0.63
C TRP A 110 -4.95 10.29 -2.10
N LYS A 111 -6.25 10.40 -2.42
CA LYS A 111 -6.75 10.47 -3.80
C LYS A 111 -6.76 11.91 -4.30
N ALA A 112 -7.17 12.83 -3.44
CA ALA A 112 -7.28 14.25 -3.72
C ALA A 112 -5.92 14.94 -3.81
N ASP A 113 -5.04 14.70 -2.83
CA ASP A 113 -3.70 15.26 -2.79
C ASP A 113 -2.69 14.28 -3.40
N LYS A 114 -2.17 14.63 -4.58
CA LYS A 114 -1.14 13.84 -5.27
C LYS A 114 0.25 14.08 -4.67
N ASP A 115 0.52 15.30 -4.23
CA ASP A 115 1.85 15.71 -3.82
C ASP A 115 2.18 15.17 -2.43
N GLU A 116 1.24 15.21 -1.49
CA GLU A 116 1.39 14.60 -0.17
C GLU A 116 1.56 13.07 -0.31
N PHE A 117 0.79 12.45 -1.20
CA PHE A 117 0.90 11.01 -1.46
C PHE A 117 2.26 10.65 -2.08
N PHE A 118 2.75 11.41 -3.07
CA PHE A 118 4.07 11.18 -3.64
C PHE A 118 5.19 11.40 -2.63
N GLN A 119 5.12 12.48 -1.86
CA GLN A 119 6.10 12.76 -0.83
C GLN A 119 6.22 11.58 0.14
N MET A 120 5.09 11.07 0.63
CA MET A 120 5.06 9.91 1.52
C MET A 120 5.71 8.68 0.89
N ILE A 121 5.27 8.29 -0.33
CA ILE A 121 5.77 7.07 -0.98
C ILE A 121 7.26 7.17 -1.31
N ILE A 122 7.72 8.33 -1.79
CA ILE A 122 9.13 8.55 -2.13
C ILE A 122 10.01 8.47 -0.87
N LEU A 123 9.60 9.11 0.22
CA LEU A 123 10.31 9.07 1.50
C LEU A 123 10.41 7.63 2.03
N ASP A 124 9.29 6.90 2.00
CA ASP A 124 9.21 5.51 2.43
C ASP A 124 10.11 4.59 1.58
N GLY A 125 10.06 4.74 0.26
CA GLY A 125 10.88 3.98 -0.69
C GLY A 125 12.37 4.20 -0.50
N CYS A 126 12.80 5.47 -0.39
CA CYS A 126 14.21 5.79 -0.16
C CYS A 126 14.71 5.28 1.21
N PHE A 127 13.86 5.32 2.24
CA PHE A 127 14.22 4.79 3.55
C PHE A 127 14.40 3.27 3.55
N MET A 128 13.50 2.52 2.90
CA MET A 128 13.66 1.08 2.71
C MET A 128 14.96 0.76 1.97
N HIS A 129 15.23 1.46 0.86
CA HIS A 129 16.47 1.30 0.10
C HIS A 129 17.74 1.58 0.92
N ALA A 130 17.72 2.60 1.78
CA ALA A 130 18.86 2.94 2.62
C ALA A 130 19.15 1.85 3.67
N ARG A 131 18.11 1.27 4.27
CA ARG A 131 18.26 0.19 5.26
C ARG A 131 18.81 -1.10 4.65
N ASP A 132 18.34 -1.47 3.46
CA ASP A 132 18.81 -2.67 2.77
C ASP A 132 20.29 -2.58 2.38
N ASN A 133 20.80 -1.38 2.13
CA ASN A 133 22.22 -1.16 1.87
C ASN A 133 23.08 -1.06 3.13
N ALA A 134 22.50 -0.70 4.28
CA ALA A 134 23.23 -0.60 5.55
C ALA A 134 23.66 -1.96 6.11
N HIS A 135 23.02 -3.06 5.69
CA HIS A 135 23.31 -4.43 6.14
C HIS A 135 24.21 -5.23 5.17
N ARG A 136 24.75 -4.61 4.11
CA ARG A 136 25.64 -5.24 3.12
C ARG A 136 27.13 -4.93 3.32
N HIS A 137 27.49 -4.34 4.46
CA HIS A 137 28.85 -4.09 4.91
C HIS A 137 29.08 -4.80 6.24
#